data_AF-A0A0F9L1P5-F1
#
_entry.id   AF-A0A0F9L1P5-F1
#
_cell.length_a   1.000
_cell.length_b   1.000
_cell.length_c   1.000
_cell.angle_alpha   90.00
_cell.angle_beta   90.00
_cell.angle_gamma   90.00
#
_symmetry.space_group_name_H-M   'P 1'
#
loop_
_entity.id
_entity.type
_entity.pdbx_description
1 polymer ?
#
loop_
_entity_poly.entity_id
_entity_poly.type
_entity_poly.pdbx_seq_one_letter_code
_entity_poly.pdbx_strand_id
1 'polypeptide(L)' 'MFKFNRNICTLAMLLIVFLCVVPVSAKTQKPNILVIFGDDVGMYNISAYHRGMMGGRTPNIDRLANEGALFTDY' A
#
# COMPACT_ATOMS: atom_id res chain seq x y z
N MET A 1 -35.53 22.38 -36.54
CA MET A 1 -34.14 22.88 -36.38
C MET A 1 -33.99 23.39 -34.95
N PHE A 2 -33.45 22.56 -34.04
CA PHE A 2 -33.30 22.92 -32.62
C PHE A 2 -32.21 23.99 -32.47
N LYS A 3 -32.58 25.20 -32.02
CA LYS A 3 -31.61 26.27 -31.72
C LYS A 3 -30.92 25.94 -30.40
N PHE A 4 -29.65 25.53 -30.46
CA PHE A 4 -28.84 25.26 -29.28
C PHE A 4 -28.49 26.58 -28.58
N ASN A 5 -29.00 26.77 -27.37
CA ASN A 5 -28.86 28.04 -26.66
C ASN A 5 -27.50 28.10 -25.93
N ARG A 6 -26.67 29.09 -26.21
CA ARG A 6 -25.29 29.20 -25.69
C ARG A 6 -25.23 29.16 -24.16
N ASN A 7 -26.27 29.64 -23.49
CA ASN A 7 -26.40 29.66 -22.04
C ASN A 7 -26.57 28.25 -21.44
N ILE A 8 -27.16 27.31 -22.18
CA ILE A 8 -27.34 25.92 -21.75
C ILE A 8 -26.00 25.18 -21.74
N CYS A 9 -25.14 25.42 -22.74
CA CYS A 9 -23.79 24.86 -22.77
C CYS A 9 -22.93 25.34 -21.61
N THR A 10 -22.97 26.65 -21.30
CA THR A 10 -22.18 27.21 -20.19
C THR A 10 -22.64 26.69 -18.83
N LEU A 11 -23.94 26.50 -18.63
CA LEU A 11 -24.49 25.89 -17.41
C LEU A 11 -24.11 24.42 -17.27
N ALA A 12 -24.18 23.65 -18.35
CA ALA A 12 -23.76 22.25 -18.36
C ALA A 12 -22.26 22.09 -18.03
N MET A 13 -21.43 22.99 -18.56
CA MET A 13 -19.99 22.97 -18.30
C MET A 13 -19.65 23.31 -16.85
N LEU A 14 -20.34 24.29 -16.25
CA LEU A 14 -20.19 24.63 -14.82
C LEU A 14 -20.62 23.48 -13.90
N LEU A 15 -21.69 22.76 -14.25
CA LEU A 15 -22.16 21.61 -13.49
C LEU A 15 -21.15 20.45 -13.50
N ILE A 16 -20.54 20.17 -14.66
CA ILE A 16 -19.53 19.11 -14.81
C ILE A 16 -18.28 19.43 -13.98
N VAL A 17 -17.82 20.70 -14.02
CA VAL A 17 -16.69 21.14 -13.19
C VAL A 17 -17.00 21.00 -11.71
N PHE A 18 -18.23 21.30 -11.28
CA PHE A 18 -18.64 21.14 -9.89
C PHE A 18 -18.64 19.67 -9.43
N LEU A 19 -19.09 18.74 -10.28
CA LEU A 19 -19.06 17.31 -9.95
C LEU A 19 -17.63 16.72 -9.87
N CYS A 20 -16.67 17.25 -10.62
CA CYS A 20 -15.27 16.78 -10.58
C CYS A 20 -14.51 17.18 -9.30
N VAL A 21 -15.03 18.12 -8.50
CA VAL A 21 -14.34 18.65 -7.31
C VAL A 21 -14.86 18.00 -6.02
N VAL A 22 -15.80 17.06 -6.09
CA VAL A 22 -16.32 16.38 -4.89
C VAL A 22 -15.21 15.49 -4.30
N PRO A 23 -14.73 15.75 -3.07
CA PRO A 23 -13.72 14.92 -2.46
C PRO A 23 -14.32 13.54 -2.16
N VAL A 24 -13.76 12.49 -2.76
CA VAL A 24 -14.04 11.12 -2.35
C VAL A 24 -13.45 10.93 -0.95
N SER A 25 -14.33 10.71 0.02
CA SER A 25 -13.92 10.34 1.37
C SER A 25 -13.52 8.86 1.35
N ALA A 26 -12.22 8.60 1.21
CA ALA A 26 -11.69 7.25 1.33
C ALA A 26 -11.84 6.81 2.79
N LYS A 27 -12.69 5.81 3.04
CA LYS A 27 -12.84 5.23 4.38
C LYS A 27 -11.54 4.54 4.75
N THR A 28 -10.77 5.11 5.68
CA THR A 28 -9.57 4.47 6.24
C THR A 28 -9.99 3.17 6.91
N GLN A 29 -9.74 2.04 6.24
CA GLN A 29 -9.97 0.74 6.84
C GLN A 29 -8.91 0.50 7.91
N LYS A 30 -9.34 -0.01 9.06
CA LYS A 30 -8.41 -0.42 10.12
C LYS A 30 -7.51 -1.54 9.58
N PRO A 31 -6.17 -1.45 9.73
CA PRO A 31 -5.28 -2.50 9.27
C PRO A 31 -5.47 -3.78 10.09
N ASN A 32 -5.28 -4.93 9.45
CA ASN A 32 -5.16 -6.21 10.13
C ASN A 32 -3.71 -6.37 10.64
N ILE A 33 -3.56 -6.79 11.89
CA ILE A 33 -2.24 -6.98 12.52
C ILE A 33 -2.07 -8.48 12.78
N LEU A 34 -1.01 -9.07 12.23
CA LEU A 34 -0.59 -10.44 12.48
C LEU A 34 0.80 -10.41 13.10
N VAL A 35 0.96 -11.12 14.22
CA VAL A 35 2.24 -11.27 14.92
C VAL A 35 2.65 -12.73 14.85
N ILE A 36 3.87 -12.99 14.40
CA ILE A 36 4.46 -14.34 14.28
C ILE A 36 5.73 -14.35 15.14
N PHE A 37 5.81 -15.29 16.08
CA PHE A 37 7.01 -15.54 16.89
C PHE A 37 7.59 -16.91 16.55
N GLY A 38 8.91 -16.97 16.40
CA GLY A 38 9.65 -18.21 16.30
C GLY A 38 10.06 -18.70 17.70
N ASP A 39 9.97 -20.01 17.92
CA ASP A 39 10.52 -20.68 19.11
C ASP A 39 11.96 -21.13 18.81
N ASP A 40 12.91 -20.86 19.70
CA ASP A 40 14.34 -21.17 19.54
C ASP A 40 14.95 -20.78 18.16
N VAL A 41 14.49 -19.68 17.56
CA VAL A 41 15.03 -19.16 16.30
C VAL A 41 16.09 -18.09 16.57
N GLY A 42 17.35 -18.40 16.27
CA GLY A 42 18.46 -17.45 16.35
C GLY A 42 18.62 -16.59 15.10
N MET A 43 19.37 -15.49 15.23
CA MET A 43 19.62 -14.54 14.14
C MET A 43 20.21 -15.21 12.88
N TYR A 44 21.10 -16.19 13.07
CA TYR A 44 21.75 -16.91 11.97
C TYR A 44 20.89 -18.01 11.32
N ASN A 45 19.68 -18.28 11.83
CA ASN A 45 18.74 -19.19 11.17
C ASN A 45 17.95 -18.50 10.04
N ILE A 46 17.90 -17.16 10.03
CA ILE A 46 17.10 -16.37 9.10
C ILE A 46 18.00 -15.72 8.06
N SER A 47 17.76 -16.01 6.78
CA SER A 47 18.67 -15.57 5.71
C SER A 47 18.70 -14.07 5.45
N ALA A 48 17.66 -13.34 5.85
CA ALA A 48 17.66 -11.88 5.84
C ALA A 48 18.78 -11.27 6.71
N TYR A 49 19.15 -11.92 7.81
CA TYR A 49 20.17 -11.42 8.74
C TYR A 49 21.58 -11.83 8.33
N HIS A 50 21.78 -13.09 7.96
CA HIS A 50 23.11 -13.59 7.59
C HIS A 50 23.45 -13.41 6.10
N ARG A 51 22.52 -12.90 5.28
CA ARG A 51 22.72 -12.56 3.85
C ARG A 51 23.33 -13.69 3.02
N GLY A 52 22.93 -14.92 3.30
CA GLY A 52 23.44 -16.11 2.60
C GLY A 52 24.85 -16.56 2.99
N MET A 53 25.47 -15.94 4.01
CA MET A 53 26.77 -16.37 4.57
C MET A 53 26.68 -17.69 5.35
N MET A 54 25.47 -18.05 5.82
CA MET A 54 25.15 -19.31 6.46
C MET A 54 24.29 -20.17 5.54
N GLY A 55 24.40 -21.50 5.66
CA GLY A 55 23.60 -22.44 4.88
C GLY A 55 22.11 -22.34 5.21
N GLY A 56 21.25 -22.40 4.19
CA GLY A 56 19.79 -22.29 4.33
C GLY A 56 19.23 -21.00 3.72
N ARG A 57 17.95 -21.04 3.34
CA ARG A 57 17.19 -19.89 2.81
C ARG A 57 15.79 -19.88 3.40
N THR A 58 15.31 -18.69 3.73
CA THR A 58 13.97 -18.43 4.25
C THR A 58 13.23 -17.47 3.31
N PRO A 59 12.88 -17.91 2.08
CA PRO A 59 12.45 -17.00 1.01
C PRO A 59 11.21 -16.16 1.36
N ASN A 60 10.30 -16.70 2.16
CA ASN A 60 9.12 -15.96 2.61
C ASN A 60 9.46 -14.87 3.65
N ILE A 61 10.39 -15.14 4.56
CA ILE A 61 10.84 -14.17 5.57
C ILE A 61 11.74 -13.11 4.91
N ASP A 62 12.61 -13.53 3.99
CA ASP A 62 13.45 -12.62 3.21
C ASP A 62 12.60 -11.63 2.41
N ARG A 63 11.48 -12.10 1.82
CA ARG A 63 10.52 -11.24 1.13
C ARG A 63 9.90 -10.22 2.07
N LEU A 64 9.50 -10.61 3.29
CA LEU A 64 8.95 -9.68 4.29
C LEU A 64 9.98 -8.63 4.73
N ALA A 65 11.25 -9.02 4.88
CA ALA A 65 12.33 -8.10 5.21
C ALA A 65 12.61 -7.09 4.08
N ASN A 66 12.54 -7.53 2.82
CA ASN A 66 12.76 -6.67 1.64
C ASN A 66 11.59 -5.73 1.35
N GLU A 67 10.34 -6.18 1.55
CA GLU A 67 9.14 -5.36 1.34
C GLU A 67 8.82 -4.45 2.54
N GLY A 68 9.39 -4.76 3.71
CA GLY A 68 9.12 -4.06 4.96
C GLY A 68 10.37 -3.46 5.58
N ALA A 69 10.56 -3.76 6.87
CA ALA A 69 11.71 -3.31 7.64
C ALA A 69 12.38 -4.52 8.30
N LEU A 70 13.72 -4.45 8.39
CA LEU A 70 14.54 -5.40 9.13
C LEU A 70 15.19 -4.67 10.31
N PHE A 71 14.84 -5.07 11.52
CA PHE A 71 15.52 -4.60 12.73
C PHE A 71 16.87 -5.30 12.84
N THR A 72 17.95 -4.58 13.15
CA THR A 72 19.31 -5.13 13.13
C THR A 72 20.06 -4.97 14.45
N ASP A 73 19.42 -4.34 15.44
CA ASP A 73 19.95 -4.08 16.78
C ASP A 73 19.00 -4.66 17.84
N TYR A 74 19.49 -4.88 19.06
CA TYR A 74 18.77 -5.53 20.17
C TYR A 74 18.74 -4.73 21.47
#